data_AF-A0A9R1C8P7-F1
#
_entry.id   AF-A0A9R1C8P7-F1
#
_cell.length_a   1.000
_cell.length_b   1.000
_cell.length_c   1.000
_cell.angle_alpha   90.00
_cell.angle_beta   90.00
_cell.angle_gamma   90.00
#
_symmetry.space_group_name_H-M   'P 1'
#
loop_
_entity.id
_entity.type
_entity.pdbx_description
1 polymer ?
#
loop_
_entity_poly.entity_id
_entity_poly.type
_entity_poly.pdbx_seq_one_letter_code
_entity_poly.pdbx_strand_id
1 'polypeptide(L)'
;MDKKTKVCPYCGETIMASAIKCRYCGEWLNKDVTKTSSIEENTQNNDEDQTDEERIVNGDNDIDTATTSMSFIEAIKTCIHKWPIFEGRASRPEFWYFFLLTLIASVIFYAFLLIFMVFEANNSSGFLFKVTMICMVYNLVIGIPLLSAGTRRLHDVGKDGILWFVSLIPVIGVAILAYFLAKESDKDNLYGPSQGYIEEHSNNVTKKDICIVIIAVILTILFYVSGFVKVHNTLQKSKENDTENVVGALDKNSQDSKSSN
;
A
#
# COMPACT_ATOMS: atom_id res chain seq x y z
N MET A 1 -6.08 -36.07 24.41
CA MET A 1 -6.56 -35.80 23.04
C MET A 1 -5.65 -34.73 22.46
N ASP A 2 -4.69 -35.12 21.63
CA ASP A 2 -3.86 -34.16 20.92
C ASP A 2 -4.73 -33.39 19.93
N LYS A 3 -4.88 -32.09 20.18
CA LYS A 3 -5.63 -31.21 19.29
C LYS A 3 -4.84 -31.08 17.99
N LYS A 4 -5.33 -31.66 16.90
CA LYS A 4 -4.74 -31.46 15.57
C LYS A 4 -4.71 -29.96 15.24
N THR A 5 -3.55 -29.44 14.88
CA THR A 5 -3.32 -28.04 14.50
C THR A 5 -2.83 -27.94 13.06
N LYS A 6 -3.02 -26.78 12.43
CA LYS A 6 -2.50 -26.42 11.09
C LYS A 6 -1.99 -24.98 11.12
N VAL A 7 -1.13 -24.58 10.18
CA VAL A 7 -0.68 -23.19 10.03
C VAL A 7 -1.65 -22.43 9.12
N CYS A 8 -1.99 -21.19 9.47
CA CYS A 8 -2.82 -20.33 8.64
C CYS A 8 -2.03 -19.89 7.39
N PRO A 9 -2.53 -20.12 6.16
CA PRO A 9 -1.84 -19.74 4.92
C PRO A 9 -1.78 -18.23 4.68
N TYR A 10 -2.56 -17.44 5.43
CA TYR A 10 -2.65 -16.00 5.25
C TYR A 10 -1.81 -15.20 6.25
N CYS A 11 -1.60 -15.74 7.46
CA CYS A 11 -0.87 -15.03 8.52
C CYS A 11 0.22 -15.84 9.20
N GLY A 12 0.49 -17.08 8.77
CA GLY A 12 1.54 -17.93 9.32
C GLY A 12 1.31 -18.44 10.75
N GLU A 13 0.19 -18.10 11.39
CA GLU A 13 -0.06 -18.46 12.80
C GLU A 13 -0.67 -19.86 12.95
N THR A 14 -0.36 -20.54 14.05
CA THR A 14 -0.86 -21.89 14.32
C THR A 14 -2.31 -21.85 14.83
N ILE A 15 -3.19 -22.57 14.15
CA ILE A 15 -4.64 -22.63 14.39
C ILE A 15 -5.12 -24.08 14.52
N MET A 16 -6.34 -24.27 15.00
CA MET A 16 -6.96 -25.61 15.04
C MET A 16 -7.15 -26.14 13.61
N ALA A 17 -6.90 -27.43 13.40
CA ALA A 17 -7.07 -28.06 12.08
C ALA A 17 -8.52 -27.89 11.55
N SER A 18 -9.51 -27.91 12.45
CA SER A 18 -10.93 -27.68 12.18
C SER A 18 -11.32 -26.20 12.04
N ALA A 19 -10.40 -25.25 12.17
CA ALA A 19 -10.72 -23.83 12.05
C ALA A 19 -11.18 -23.49 10.63
N ILE A 20 -12.40 -22.94 10.54
CA ILE A 20 -13.03 -22.44 9.31
C ILE A 20 -12.61 -20.99 9.04
N LYS A 21 -12.36 -20.22 10.10
CA LYS A 21 -11.88 -18.83 10.04
C LYS A 21 -10.68 -18.67 10.97
N CYS A 22 -9.65 -17.99 10.49
CA CYS A 22 -8.46 -17.71 11.29
C CYS A 22 -8.79 -16.70 12.39
N ARG A 23 -8.52 -17.09 13.64
CA ARG A 23 -8.63 -16.23 14.82
C ARG A 23 -7.73 -14.98 14.75
N TYR A 24 -6.58 -15.09 14.10
CA TYR A 24 -5.54 -14.08 14.15
C TYR A 24 -5.69 -13.05 13.02
N CYS A 25 -5.85 -13.50 11.78
CA CYS A 25 -5.95 -12.60 10.63
C CYS A 25 -7.37 -12.38 10.12
N GLY A 26 -8.36 -13.12 10.64
CA GLY A 26 -9.76 -13.00 10.25
C GLY A 26 -10.10 -13.64 8.90
N GLU A 27 -9.14 -14.27 8.22
CA GLU A 27 -9.36 -14.85 6.90
C GLU A 27 -10.08 -16.20 6.97
N TRP A 28 -10.94 -16.46 5.99
CA TRP A 28 -11.63 -17.75 5.85
C TRP A 28 -10.71 -18.79 5.22
N LEU A 29 -10.73 -20.01 5.76
CA LEU A 29 -9.78 -21.09 5.43
C LEU A 29 -10.42 -22.22 4.62
N ASN A 30 -11.75 -22.26 4.58
CA ASN A 30 -12.49 -23.16 3.72
C ASN A 30 -12.71 -22.47 2.37
N LYS A 31 -11.76 -22.63 1.46
CA LYS A 31 -12.10 -22.72 0.03
C LYS A 31 -12.17 -24.22 -0.26
N ASP A 32 -13.35 -24.68 -0.65
CA ASP A 32 -13.77 -26.06 -0.49
C ASP A 32 -12.81 -27.09 -1.09
N VAL A 33 -12.36 -27.97 -0.20
CA VAL A 33 -11.73 -29.24 -0.51
C VAL A 33 -12.84 -30.19 -0.97
N THR A 34 -13.26 -30.08 -2.22
CA THR A 34 -14.13 -31.08 -2.86
C THR A 34 -13.62 -31.43 -4.25
N LYS A 35 -12.52 -32.18 -4.28
CA LYS A 35 -12.38 -33.48 -4.99
C LYS A 35 -10.90 -33.89 -5.06
N THR A 36 -10.45 -34.57 -4.01
CA THR A 36 -9.38 -35.58 -4.12
C THR A 36 -9.89 -36.83 -3.42
N SER A 37 -10.70 -37.58 -4.16
CA SER A 37 -11.17 -38.96 -3.93
C SER A 37 -12.34 -39.11 -4.92
N SER A 38 -12.24 -39.71 -6.10
CA SER A 38 -11.68 -41.02 -6.44
C SER A 38 -11.41 -41.04 -7.95
N ILE A 39 -10.23 -41.53 -8.34
CA ILE A 39 -10.05 -42.19 -9.64
C ILE A 39 -10.50 -43.65 -9.41
N GLU A 40 -11.08 -44.25 -10.45
CA GLU A 40 -11.78 -45.55 -10.52
C GLU A 40 -13.30 -45.37 -10.22
N GLU A 41 -14.25 -45.63 -11.12
CA GLU A 41 -14.32 -46.62 -12.20
C GLU A 41 -15.02 -46.09 -13.47
N ASN A 42 -14.63 -46.69 -14.59
CA ASN A 42 -15.27 -46.69 -15.89
C ASN A 42 -16.57 -47.52 -15.84
N THR A 43 -17.64 -47.15 -16.55
CA THR A 43 -18.51 -48.04 -17.38
C THR A 43 -19.70 -47.26 -17.98
N GLN A 44 -19.99 -47.55 -19.25
CA GLN A 44 -21.11 -47.09 -20.08
C GLN A 44 -22.49 -47.44 -19.47
N ASN A 45 -23.52 -46.64 -19.76
CA ASN A 45 -24.68 -47.03 -20.59
C ASN A 45 -25.86 -46.06 -20.41
N ASN A 46 -26.63 -45.96 -21.51
CA ASN A 46 -27.88 -45.26 -21.66
C ASN A 46 -29.00 -45.89 -20.82
N ASP A 47 -30.03 -45.10 -20.47
CA ASP A 47 -31.45 -45.31 -20.83
C ASP A 47 -32.40 -44.57 -19.88
N GLU A 48 -33.60 -44.34 -20.41
CA GLU A 48 -34.72 -43.47 -20.04
C GLU A 48 -35.33 -43.67 -18.63
N ASP A 49 -35.99 -42.64 -18.07
CA ASP A 49 -37.42 -42.62 -17.68
C ASP A 49 -37.76 -41.48 -16.68
N GLN A 50 -38.98 -40.96 -16.79
CA GLN A 50 -39.59 -39.83 -16.06
C GLN A 50 -40.01 -40.19 -14.61
N THR A 51 -40.04 -39.20 -13.70
CA THR A 51 -41.28 -38.66 -13.05
C THR A 51 -41.01 -37.85 -11.77
N ASP A 52 -41.60 -36.66 -11.72
CA ASP A 52 -42.28 -35.94 -10.62
C ASP A 52 -41.67 -35.84 -9.21
N GLU A 53 -41.17 -34.64 -8.85
CA GLU A 53 -41.64 -33.90 -7.67
C GLU A 53 -41.07 -32.45 -7.68
N GLU A 54 -41.91 -31.51 -8.13
CA GLU A 54 -41.61 -30.09 -8.14
C GLU A 54 -41.85 -29.51 -6.72
N ARG A 55 -40.79 -29.45 -5.91
CA ARG A 55 -40.80 -28.69 -4.65
C ARG A 55 -39.97 -27.42 -4.79
N ILE A 56 -40.68 -26.34 -5.05
CA ILE A 56 -40.18 -24.96 -5.02
C ILE A 56 -39.54 -24.68 -3.66
N VAL A 57 -38.21 -24.56 -3.65
CA VAL A 57 -37.46 -23.77 -2.67
C VAL A 57 -36.76 -22.69 -3.47
N ASN A 58 -37.17 -21.45 -3.26
CA ASN A 58 -36.53 -20.27 -3.81
C ASN A 58 -35.09 -20.21 -3.30
N GLY A 59 -34.16 -20.71 -4.10
CA GLY A 59 -32.73 -20.50 -3.97
C GLY A 59 -32.34 -19.34 -4.87
N ASP A 60 -32.43 -18.12 -4.34
CA ASP A 60 -31.85 -16.98 -5.01
C ASP A 60 -30.31 -17.12 -5.02
N ASN A 61 -29.76 -17.02 -6.24
CA ASN A 61 -28.36 -16.79 -6.61
C ASN A 61 -27.49 -18.04 -6.79
N ASP A 62 -27.79 -18.75 -7.88
CA ASP A 62 -26.83 -19.56 -8.61
C ASP A 62 -25.72 -18.69 -9.25
N ILE A 63 -24.49 -19.17 -9.06
CA ILE A 63 -23.35 -19.00 -9.98
C ILE A 63 -22.76 -17.59 -10.04
N ASP A 64 -21.92 -17.27 -9.05
CA ASP A 64 -20.63 -16.69 -9.36
C ASP A 64 -19.57 -17.75 -9.08
N THR A 65 -19.09 -18.40 -10.14
CA THR A 65 -17.73 -18.93 -10.17
C THR A 65 -16.80 -17.77 -9.81
N ALA A 66 -16.53 -17.61 -8.51
CA ALA A 66 -15.93 -16.41 -7.97
C ALA A 66 -14.43 -16.37 -8.33
N THR A 67 -14.15 -15.84 -9.52
CA THR A 67 -12.93 -15.11 -9.80
C THR A 67 -12.87 -13.99 -8.77
N THR A 68 -12.30 -14.26 -7.58
CA THR A 68 -12.35 -13.35 -6.44
C THR A 68 -11.36 -12.21 -6.66
N SER A 69 -11.57 -11.36 -7.66
CA SER A 69 -10.79 -10.14 -7.81
C SER A 69 -10.98 -9.29 -6.56
N MET A 70 -9.91 -9.10 -5.78
CA MET A 70 -9.97 -8.29 -4.56
C MET A 70 -10.38 -6.87 -4.90
N SER A 71 -11.41 -6.36 -4.23
CA SER A 71 -11.85 -4.97 -4.43
C SER A 71 -10.92 -3.96 -3.73
N PHE A 72 -10.91 -2.70 -4.18
CA PHE A 72 -10.10 -1.64 -3.57
C PHE A 72 -10.38 -1.46 -2.06
N ILE A 73 -11.66 -1.41 -1.67
CA ILE A 73 -12.05 -1.23 -0.27
C ILE A 73 -11.65 -2.44 0.58
N GLU A 74 -11.77 -3.64 0.01
CA GLU A 74 -11.37 -4.89 0.66
C GLU A 74 -9.85 -4.95 0.88
N ALA A 75 -9.05 -4.52 -0.09
CA ALA A 75 -7.60 -4.41 0.06
C ALA A 75 -7.22 -3.49 1.21
N ILE A 76 -7.87 -2.31 1.32
CA ILE A 76 -7.63 -1.36 2.41
C ILE A 76 -8.01 -1.97 3.76
N LYS A 77 -9.21 -2.54 3.87
CA LYS A 77 -9.67 -3.20 5.10
C LYS A 77 -8.72 -4.32 5.51
N THR A 78 -8.24 -5.10 4.54
CA THR A 78 -7.32 -6.21 4.78
C THR A 78 -5.98 -5.73 5.28
N CYS A 79 -5.39 -4.70 4.66
CA CYS A 79 -4.13 -4.11 5.10
C CYS A 79 -4.22 -3.51 6.51
N ILE A 80 -5.30 -2.77 6.79
CA ILE A 80 -5.53 -2.18 8.12
C ILE A 80 -5.81 -3.27 9.15
N HIS A 81 -6.51 -4.34 8.82
CA HIS A 81 -6.78 -5.43 9.77
C HIS A 81 -5.52 -6.26 10.07
N LYS A 82 -4.72 -6.56 9.04
CA LYS A 82 -3.50 -7.38 9.13
C LYS A 82 -2.24 -6.55 9.43
N TRP A 83 -2.37 -5.29 9.81
CA TRP A 83 -1.23 -4.39 10.08
C TRP A 83 -0.18 -4.87 11.09
N PRO A 84 -0.51 -5.66 12.15
CA PRO A 84 0.49 -6.11 13.11
C PRO A 84 1.11 -7.46 12.71
N ILE A 85 0.64 -8.07 11.62
CA ILE A 85 1.02 -9.39 11.17
C ILE A 85 2.04 -9.23 10.04
N PHE A 86 3.26 -9.70 10.26
CA PHE A 86 4.33 -9.69 9.25
C PHE A 86 4.48 -11.05 8.55
N GLU A 87 3.95 -12.11 9.16
CA GLU A 87 3.98 -13.46 8.63
C GLU A 87 2.87 -13.73 7.61
N GLY A 88 3.11 -14.70 6.74
CA GLY A 88 2.21 -15.08 5.66
C GLY A 88 2.40 -14.28 4.38
N ARG A 89 1.41 -14.37 3.48
CA ARG A 89 1.48 -13.89 2.09
C ARG A 89 0.43 -12.83 1.83
N ALA A 90 0.75 -11.84 0.99
CA ALA A 90 -0.18 -10.83 0.52
C ALA A 90 -0.26 -10.85 -1.00
N SER A 91 -1.48 -10.73 -1.55
CA SER A 91 -1.70 -10.69 -2.99
C SER A 91 -1.24 -9.37 -3.60
N ARG A 92 -1.03 -9.34 -4.93
CA ARG A 92 -0.71 -8.10 -5.67
C ARG A 92 -1.72 -6.97 -5.40
N PRO A 93 -3.04 -7.16 -5.59
CA PRO A 93 -4.01 -6.08 -5.38
C PRO A 93 -4.08 -5.63 -3.92
N GLU A 94 -3.86 -6.52 -2.94
CA GLU A 94 -3.80 -6.16 -1.52
C GLU A 94 -2.74 -5.08 -1.28
N PHE A 95 -1.51 -5.33 -1.74
CA PHE A 95 -0.39 -4.40 -1.58
C PHE A 95 -0.55 -3.12 -2.42
N TRP A 96 -0.82 -3.27 -3.73
CA TRP A 96 -0.77 -2.15 -4.66
C TRP A 96 -1.89 -1.13 -4.44
N TYR A 97 -3.11 -1.57 -4.11
CA TYR A 97 -4.19 -0.62 -3.79
C TYR A 97 -3.91 0.19 -2.53
N PHE A 98 -3.34 -0.46 -1.50
CA PHE A 98 -2.97 0.24 -0.27
C PHE A 98 -1.77 1.19 -0.48
N PHE A 99 -0.77 0.76 -1.26
CA PHE A 99 0.36 1.61 -1.65
C PHE A 99 -0.10 2.85 -2.43
N LEU A 100 -0.96 2.69 -3.43
CA LEU A 100 -1.47 3.81 -4.24
C LEU A 100 -2.30 4.78 -3.40
N LEU A 101 -3.16 4.29 -2.51
CA LEU A 101 -3.89 5.14 -1.56
C LEU A 101 -2.93 5.97 -0.71
N THR A 102 -1.91 5.32 -0.14
CA THR A 102 -0.91 5.97 0.71
C THR A 102 -0.09 6.99 -0.09
N LEU A 103 0.26 6.67 -1.33
CA LEU A 103 0.96 7.57 -2.24
C LEU A 103 0.13 8.83 -2.53
N ILE A 104 -1.13 8.68 -2.92
CA ILE A 104 -2.03 9.80 -3.21
C ILE A 104 -2.24 10.67 -1.96
N ALA A 105 -2.51 10.05 -0.82
CA ALA A 105 -2.65 10.77 0.45
C ALA A 105 -1.38 11.55 0.80
N SER A 106 -0.20 10.98 0.58
CA SER A 106 1.08 11.67 0.79
C SER A 106 1.23 12.88 -0.14
N VAL A 107 0.89 12.75 -1.44
CA VAL A 107 0.91 13.83 -2.44
C VAL A 107 0.07 15.01 -2.00
N ILE A 108 -1.17 14.76 -1.60
CA ILE A 108 -2.08 15.78 -1.12
C ILE A 108 -1.50 16.45 0.14
N PHE A 109 -1.03 15.65 1.11
CA PHE A 109 -0.54 16.15 2.39
C PHE A 109 0.71 17.04 2.23
N TYR A 110 1.70 16.60 1.47
CA TYR A 110 2.93 17.36 1.24
C TYR A 110 2.69 18.59 0.36
N ALA A 111 1.74 18.56 -0.57
CA ALA A 111 1.33 19.75 -1.31
C ALA A 111 0.77 20.83 -0.38
N PHE A 112 -0.08 20.47 0.58
CA PHE A 112 -0.55 21.39 1.61
C PHE A 112 0.60 21.95 2.45
N LEU A 113 1.53 21.10 2.89
CA LEU A 113 2.72 21.55 3.63
C LEU A 113 3.53 22.61 2.87
N LEU A 114 3.77 22.41 1.58
CA LEU A 114 4.51 23.38 0.75
C LEU A 114 3.78 24.74 0.66
N ILE A 115 2.45 24.72 0.56
CA ILE A 115 1.64 25.95 0.55
C ILE A 115 1.77 26.67 1.89
N PHE A 116 1.52 25.97 3.00
CA PHE A 116 1.61 26.57 4.35
C PHE A 116 3.02 27.07 4.68
N MET A 117 4.07 26.48 4.10
CA MET A 117 5.44 26.93 4.29
C MET A 117 5.64 28.39 3.86
N VAL A 118 5.02 28.78 2.76
CA VAL A 118 5.07 30.15 2.24
C VAL A 118 4.26 31.11 3.12
N PHE A 119 3.08 30.67 3.60
CA PHE A 119 2.23 31.50 4.46
C PHE A 119 2.86 31.83 5.81
N GLU A 120 3.48 30.84 6.45
CA GLU A 120 4.09 31.00 7.78
C GLU A 120 5.30 31.93 7.77
N ALA A 121 6.07 31.93 6.67
CA ALA A 121 7.20 32.85 6.51
C ALA A 121 6.80 34.32 6.67
N ASN A 122 5.52 34.64 6.46
CA ASN A 122 4.98 35.99 6.61
C ASN A 122 4.35 36.26 7.99
N ASN A 123 4.01 35.22 8.77
CA ASN A 123 3.14 35.37 9.96
C ASN A 123 3.63 34.68 11.25
N SER A 124 4.80 34.02 11.23
CA SER A 124 5.54 33.52 12.40
C SER A 124 4.68 32.96 13.56
N SER A 125 3.72 32.10 13.23
CA SER A 125 2.66 31.66 14.15
C SER A 125 2.96 30.36 14.91
N GLY A 126 4.08 29.70 14.59
CA GLY A 126 4.42 28.35 15.05
C GLY A 126 3.52 27.27 14.46
N PHE A 127 2.64 27.60 13.50
CA PHE A 127 1.66 26.67 12.93
C PHE A 127 2.34 25.56 12.13
N LEU A 128 3.39 25.89 11.37
CA LEU A 128 4.13 24.87 10.59
C LEU A 128 4.67 23.76 11.47
N PHE A 129 5.25 24.09 12.62
CA PHE A 129 5.82 23.09 13.52
C PHE A 129 4.76 22.07 13.95
N LYS A 130 3.55 22.54 14.26
CA LYS A 130 2.42 21.67 14.62
C LYS A 130 1.99 20.78 13.46
N VAL A 131 1.86 21.34 12.25
CA VAL A 131 1.50 20.58 11.06
C VAL A 131 2.55 19.51 10.76
N THR A 132 3.84 19.87 10.78
CA THR A 132 4.95 18.92 10.56
C THR A 132 4.95 17.77 11.57
N MET A 133 4.68 18.05 12.85
CA MET A 133 4.53 16.99 13.87
C MET A 133 3.39 16.04 13.55
N ILE A 134 2.23 16.56 13.13
CA ILE A 134 1.09 15.74 12.69
C ILE A 134 1.48 14.89 11.48
N CYS A 135 2.26 15.42 10.53
CA CYS A 135 2.76 14.65 9.39
C CYS A 135 3.61 13.46 9.83
N MET A 136 4.53 13.67 10.79
CA MET A 136 5.40 12.60 11.26
C MET A 136 4.59 11.46 11.88
N VAL A 137 3.61 11.81 12.72
CA VAL A 137 2.71 10.82 13.33
C VAL A 137 1.90 10.08 12.26
N TYR A 138 1.35 10.78 11.28
CA TYR A 138 0.61 10.16 10.17
C TYR A 138 1.48 9.16 9.39
N ASN A 139 2.70 9.56 9.02
CA ASN A 139 3.63 8.68 8.29
C ASN A 139 4.00 7.45 9.12
N LEU A 140 4.13 7.58 10.44
CA LEU A 140 4.40 6.44 11.33
C LEU A 140 3.19 5.49 11.39
N VAL A 141 1.98 6.02 11.57
CA VAL A 141 0.76 5.22 11.69
C VAL A 141 0.43 4.47 10.41
N ILE A 142 0.55 5.11 9.24
CA ILE A 142 0.26 4.48 7.95
C ILE A 142 1.46 3.69 7.41
N GLY A 143 2.68 4.07 7.77
CA GLY A 143 3.89 3.38 7.38
C GLY A 143 3.96 1.94 7.91
N ILE A 144 3.48 1.68 9.13
CA ILE A 144 3.52 0.32 9.70
C ILE A 144 2.66 -0.67 8.90
N PRO A 145 1.35 -0.41 8.62
CA PRO A 145 0.57 -1.27 7.73
C PRO A 145 1.20 -1.45 6.35
N LEU A 146 1.83 -0.41 5.78
CA LEU A 146 2.48 -0.49 4.46
C LEU A 146 3.70 -1.42 4.49
N LEU A 147 4.51 -1.31 5.55
CA LEU A 147 5.66 -2.18 5.79
C LEU A 147 5.24 -3.63 6.04
N SER A 148 4.18 -3.86 6.82
CA SER A 148 3.59 -5.19 7.04
C SER A 148 3.11 -5.79 5.71
N ALA A 149 2.28 -5.07 4.95
CA ALA A 149 1.76 -5.55 3.67
C ALA A 149 2.88 -5.82 2.66
N GLY A 150 3.88 -4.93 2.55
CA GLY A 150 5.01 -5.17 1.66
C GLY A 150 5.94 -6.29 2.11
N THR A 151 6.08 -6.54 3.42
CA THR A 151 6.81 -7.73 3.92
C THR A 151 6.09 -9.02 3.52
N ARG A 152 4.77 -9.10 3.76
CA ARG A 152 3.94 -10.24 3.31
C ARG A 152 3.95 -10.40 1.79
N ARG A 153 4.09 -9.30 1.05
CA ARG A 153 4.24 -9.32 -0.42
C ARG A 153 5.60 -9.85 -0.87
N LEU A 154 6.68 -9.53 -0.15
CA LEU A 154 8.01 -10.09 -0.38
C LEU A 154 8.05 -11.59 -0.08
N HIS A 155 7.42 -12.01 1.02
CA HIS A 155 7.22 -13.43 1.34
C HIS A 155 6.46 -14.15 0.22
N ASP A 156 5.50 -13.46 -0.41
CA ASP A 156 4.76 -14.00 -1.55
C ASP A 156 5.63 -14.25 -2.81
N VAL A 157 6.80 -13.61 -2.95
CA VAL A 157 7.77 -13.91 -4.02
C VAL A 157 8.96 -14.75 -3.55
N GLY A 158 8.85 -15.34 -2.35
CA GLY A 158 9.89 -16.17 -1.74
C GLY A 158 11.11 -15.38 -1.26
N LYS A 159 10.92 -14.11 -0.86
CA LYS A 159 12.00 -13.23 -0.37
C LYS A 159 11.73 -12.74 1.05
N ASP A 160 12.79 -12.60 1.84
CA ASP A 160 12.71 -12.08 3.20
C ASP A 160 12.36 -10.59 3.25
N GLY A 161 11.62 -10.19 4.29
CA GLY A 161 11.31 -8.79 4.60
C GLY A 161 12.54 -7.88 4.81
N ILE A 162 13.72 -8.45 5.04
CA ILE A 162 14.99 -7.72 5.17
C ILE A 162 15.30 -6.89 3.91
N LEU A 163 14.73 -7.26 2.75
CA LEU A 163 14.87 -6.47 1.52
C LEU A 163 14.35 -5.02 1.64
N TRP A 164 13.54 -4.70 2.65
CA TRP A 164 13.20 -3.30 2.94
C TRP A 164 14.43 -2.41 3.17
N PHE A 165 15.50 -2.92 3.78
CA PHE A 165 16.73 -2.14 4.02
C PHE A 165 17.46 -1.76 2.72
N VAL A 166 17.21 -2.49 1.62
CA VAL A 166 17.77 -2.13 0.30
C VAL A 166 17.24 -0.77 -0.15
N SER A 167 16.03 -0.37 0.27
CA SER A 167 15.47 0.97 -0.03
C SER A 167 16.28 2.14 0.56
N LEU A 168 17.19 1.89 1.52
CA LEU A 168 18.12 2.91 2.02
C LEU A 168 19.14 3.36 0.96
N ILE A 169 19.36 2.55 -0.07
CA ILE A 169 20.17 2.94 -1.22
C ILE A 169 19.24 3.70 -2.20
N PRO A 170 19.44 5.01 -2.38
CA PRO A 170 18.55 5.82 -3.20
C PRO A 170 18.58 5.34 -4.66
N VAL A 171 17.44 5.50 -5.33
CA VAL A 171 17.22 5.13 -6.75
C VAL A 171 17.33 3.63 -7.02
N ILE A 172 18.55 3.06 -6.94
CA ILE A 172 18.82 1.66 -7.28
C ILE A 172 18.12 0.73 -6.29
N GLY A 173 18.23 1.02 -4.99
CA GLY A 173 17.65 0.17 -3.97
C GLY A 173 16.12 0.14 -4.02
N VAL A 174 15.52 1.32 -4.21
CA VAL A 174 14.07 1.45 -4.43
C VAL A 174 13.63 0.71 -5.70
N ALA A 175 14.39 0.78 -6.79
CA ALA A 175 14.08 0.06 -8.03
C ALA A 175 14.12 -1.47 -7.85
N ILE A 176 15.12 -2.00 -7.14
CA ILE A 176 15.21 -3.43 -6.82
C ILE A 176 14.02 -3.87 -5.98
N LEU A 177 13.67 -3.11 -4.94
CA LEU A 177 12.54 -3.42 -4.08
C LEU A 177 11.21 -3.38 -4.84
N ALA A 178 11.00 -2.35 -5.67
CA ALA A 178 9.81 -2.22 -6.51
C ALA A 178 9.67 -3.39 -7.49
N TYR A 179 10.79 -3.85 -8.08
CA TYR A 179 10.79 -5.02 -8.94
C TYR A 179 10.28 -6.28 -8.21
N PHE A 180 10.76 -6.54 -7.00
CA PHE A 180 10.31 -7.72 -6.23
C PHE A 180 8.85 -7.60 -5.78
N LEU A 181 8.40 -6.43 -5.35
CA LEU A 181 7.00 -6.20 -4.96
C LEU A 181 6.02 -6.34 -6.14
N ALA A 182 6.50 -6.11 -7.35
CA ALA A 182 5.72 -6.25 -8.57
C ALA A 182 5.82 -7.62 -9.25
N LYS A 183 6.77 -8.49 -8.85
CA LYS A 183 6.99 -9.82 -9.46
C LYS A 183 5.80 -10.75 -9.23
N GLU A 184 5.62 -11.80 -10.03
CA GLU A 184 4.51 -12.75 -9.85
C GLU A 184 4.65 -13.54 -8.55
N SER A 185 3.53 -13.95 -7.96
CA SER A 185 3.53 -14.81 -6.77
C SER A 185 4.33 -16.08 -7.08
N ASP A 186 5.21 -16.47 -6.15
CA ASP A 186 5.88 -17.75 -6.24
C ASP A 186 4.87 -18.89 -6.00
N LYS A 187 5.25 -20.11 -6.38
CA LYS A 187 4.49 -21.31 -6.00
C LYS A 187 4.48 -21.47 -4.48
N ASP A 188 4.04 -22.63 -4.00
CA ASP A 188 4.11 -22.95 -2.58
C ASP A 188 5.55 -22.77 -2.07
N ASN A 189 5.70 -21.97 -1.04
CA ASN A 189 7.00 -21.60 -0.49
C ASN A 189 6.98 -21.66 1.04
N LEU A 190 8.11 -21.29 1.66
CA LEU A 190 8.34 -21.36 3.10
C LEU A 190 7.32 -20.55 3.93
N TYR A 191 6.69 -19.54 3.32
CA TYR A 191 5.74 -18.64 3.98
C TYR A 191 4.27 -19.06 3.79
N GLY A 192 4.02 -20.16 3.07
CA GLY A 192 2.71 -20.76 2.90
C GLY A 192 2.39 -21.15 1.45
N PRO A 193 1.25 -21.85 1.25
CA PRO A 193 0.79 -22.20 -0.08
C PRO A 193 0.49 -20.93 -0.90
N SER A 194 0.65 -21.03 -2.21
CA SER A 194 0.26 -19.97 -3.14
C SER A 194 -1.23 -19.66 -2.99
N GLN A 195 -1.61 -18.38 -3.02
CA GLN A 195 -2.99 -17.98 -2.74
C GLN A 195 -4.00 -18.32 -3.85
N GLY A 196 -3.62 -19.11 -4.85
CA GLY A 196 -4.53 -19.64 -5.89
C GLY A 196 -5.28 -18.58 -6.70
N TYR A 197 -4.94 -17.29 -6.55
CA TYR A 197 -5.49 -16.23 -7.38
C TYR A 197 -4.97 -16.43 -8.80
N ILE A 198 -5.85 -16.87 -9.70
CA ILE A 198 -5.60 -16.80 -11.13
C ILE A 198 -5.58 -15.31 -11.46
N GLU A 199 -4.39 -14.74 -11.56
CA GLU A 199 -4.21 -13.38 -12.06
C GLU A 199 -4.47 -13.36 -13.57
N GLU A 200 -5.75 -13.39 -13.95
CA GLU A 200 -6.21 -13.53 -15.35
C GLU A 200 -5.94 -12.27 -16.22
N HIS A 201 -5.04 -11.37 -15.80
CA HIS A 201 -4.71 -10.18 -16.60
C HIS A 201 -3.24 -9.77 -16.65
N SER A 202 -2.31 -10.55 -16.10
CA SER A 202 -1.08 -9.92 -15.56
C SER A 202 0.23 -10.04 -16.36
N ASN A 203 0.24 -10.48 -17.61
CA ASN A 203 1.50 -10.51 -18.38
C ASN A 203 1.83 -9.16 -19.05
N ASN A 204 0.80 -8.43 -19.50
CA ASN A 204 0.96 -7.12 -20.15
C ASN A 204 0.75 -5.94 -19.18
N VAL A 205 0.16 -6.22 -18.02
CA VAL A 205 -0.20 -5.25 -16.99
C VAL A 205 0.97 -5.03 -16.03
N THR A 206 1.75 -6.06 -15.68
CA THR A 206 2.92 -5.94 -14.78
C THR A 206 4.01 -4.98 -15.24
N LYS A 207 4.48 -5.09 -16.49
CA LYS A 207 5.49 -4.14 -17.01
C LYS A 207 4.94 -2.73 -17.12
N LYS A 208 3.67 -2.57 -17.51
CA LYS A 208 3.03 -1.26 -17.64
C LYS A 208 2.80 -0.63 -16.27
N ASP A 209 2.36 -1.38 -15.28
CA ASP A 209 2.11 -0.93 -13.92
C ASP A 209 3.40 -0.58 -13.19
N ILE A 210 4.46 -1.39 -13.35
CA ILE A 210 5.79 -1.04 -12.82
C ILE A 210 6.27 0.28 -13.44
N CYS A 211 6.16 0.42 -14.76
CA CYS A 211 6.54 1.66 -15.44
C CYS A 211 5.67 2.84 -14.98
N ILE A 212 4.35 2.66 -14.84
CA ILE A 212 3.42 3.68 -14.37
C ILE A 212 3.76 4.09 -12.94
N VAL A 213 4.08 3.15 -12.06
CA VAL A 213 4.48 3.43 -10.67
C VAL A 213 5.81 4.15 -10.64
N ILE A 214 6.81 3.69 -11.40
CA ILE A 214 8.11 4.35 -11.48
C ILE A 214 7.95 5.77 -12.00
N ILE A 215 7.18 5.96 -13.07
CA ILE A 215 6.88 7.28 -13.63
C ILE A 215 6.12 8.12 -12.60
N ALA A 216 5.10 7.60 -11.94
CA ALA A 216 4.33 8.31 -10.94
C ALA A 216 5.21 8.74 -9.75
N VAL A 217 6.10 7.86 -9.27
CA VAL A 217 7.07 8.16 -8.21
C VAL A 217 8.07 9.22 -8.68
N ILE A 218 8.63 9.10 -9.90
CA ILE A 218 9.53 10.11 -10.47
C ILE A 218 8.83 11.45 -10.60
N LEU A 219 7.62 11.48 -11.19
CA LEU A 219 6.83 12.70 -11.33
C LEU A 219 6.49 13.32 -9.97
N THR A 220 6.20 12.49 -8.97
CA THR A 220 5.95 12.92 -7.59
C THR A 220 7.21 13.55 -6.98
N ILE A 221 8.36 12.91 -7.13
CA ILE A 221 9.65 13.44 -6.67
C ILE A 221 9.97 14.77 -7.39
N LEU A 222 9.83 14.81 -8.71
CA LEU A 222 10.07 16.02 -9.50
C LEU A 222 9.12 17.15 -9.11
N PHE A 223 7.85 16.85 -8.86
CA PHE A 223 6.87 17.82 -8.37
C PHE A 223 7.29 18.39 -7.02
N TYR A 224 7.70 17.55 -6.06
CA TYR A 224 8.16 18.01 -4.76
C TYR A 224 9.46 18.81 -4.83
N VAL A 225 10.45 18.35 -5.59
CA VAL A 225 11.72 19.06 -5.77
C VAL A 225 11.47 20.43 -6.41
N SER A 226 10.63 20.49 -7.44
CA SER A 226 10.26 21.75 -8.09
C SER A 226 9.52 22.69 -7.14
N GLY A 227 8.56 22.15 -6.37
CA GLY A 227 7.82 22.90 -5.35
C GLY A 227 8.75 23.45 -4.27
N PHE A 228 9.64 22.61 -3.74
CA PHE A 228 10.63 23.00 -2.73
C PHE A 228 11.58 24.09 -3.22
N VAL A 229 12.16 23.92 -4.42
CA VAL A 229 13.04 24.92 -5.03
C VAL A 229 12.30 26.25 -5.21
N LYS A 230 11.04 26.21 -5.66
CA LYS A 230 10.22 27.42 -5.84
C LYS A 230 9.93 28.12 -4.51
N VAL A 231 9.57 27.36 -3.48
CA VAL A 231 9.34 27.89 -2.12
C VAL A 231 10.62 28.50 -1.59
N HIS A 232 11.75 27.79 -1.64
CA HIS A 232 13.04 28.28 -1.18
C HIS A 232 13.46 29.58 -1.88
N ASN A 233 13.33 29.64 -3.20
CA ASN A 233 13.65 30.85 -3.97
C ASN A 233 12.76 32.04 -3.60
N THR A 234 11.47 31.79 -3.29
CA THR A 234 10.54 32.83 -2.83
C THR A 234 10.93 33.35 -1.45
N LEU A 235 11.32 32.45 -0.54
CA LEU A 235 11.80 32.82 0.79
C LEU A 235 13.11 33.62 0.75
N GLN A 236 14.03 33.29 -0.16
CA GLN A 236 15.27 34.06 -0.36
C GLN A 236 14.95 35.49 -0.81
N LYS A 237 14.09 35.67 -1.82
CA LYS A 237 13.68 37.00 -2.29
C LYS A 237 13.00 37.83 -1.21
N SER A 238 12.16 37.22 -0.36
CA SER A 238 11.52 37.94 0.74
C SER A 238 12.57 38.51 1.71
N LYS A 239 13.57 37.71 2.08
CA LYS A 239 14.65 38.15 2.98
C LYS A 239 15.52 39.25 2.38
N GLU A 240 15.82 39.17 1.08
CA GLU A 240 16.57 40.21 0.36
C GLU A 240 15.81 41.55 0.39
N ASN A 241 14.51 41.55 0.06
CA ASN A 241 13.67 42.74 0.09
C ASN A 241 13.58 43.36 1.50
N ASP A 242 13.43 42.54 2.54
CA ASP A 242 13.40 43.02 3.93
C ASP A 242 14.73 43.68 4.32
N THR A 243 15.86 43.13 3.87
CA THR A 243 17.19 43.67 4.12
C THR A 243 17.39 45.01 3.41
N GLU A 244 17.01 45.12 2.14
CA GLU A 244 17.11 46.37 1.37
C GLU A 244 16.25 47.48 1.98
N ASN A 245 15.04 47.16 2.44
CA ASN A 245 14.14 48.11 3.10
C ASN A 245 14.74 48.66 4.40
N VAL A 246 15.40 47.82 5.21
CA VAL A 246 16.06 48.24 6.46
C VAL A 246 17.28 49.11 6.18
N VAL A 247 18.13 48.73 5.22
CA VAL A 247 19.31 49.53 4.84
C VAL A 247 18.87 50.91 4.31
N GLY A 248 17.87 50.96 3.43
CA GLY A 248 17.35 52.23 2.92
C GLY A 248 16.73 53.13 3.99
N ALA A 249 16.15 52.58 5.05
CA ALA A 249 15.63 53.35 6.18
C ALA A 249 16.76 53.94 7.06
N LEU A 250 17.85 53.20 7.25
CA LEU A 250 19.02 53.68 8.01
C LEU A 250 19.74 54.82 7.28
N ASP A 251 19.89 54.71 5.96
CA ASP A 251 20.54 55.75 5.15
C ASP A 251 19.77 57.08 5.20
N LYS A 252 18.43 57.03 5.14
CA LYS A 252 17.58 58.24 5.27
C LYS A 252 17.75 58.91 6.64
N ASN A 253 17.71 58.15 7.73
CA ASN A 253 17.92 58.69 9.09
C ASN A 253 19.33 59.30 9.26
N SER A 254 20.35 58.75 8.60
CA SER A 254 21.71 59.32 8.63
C SER A 254 21.82 60.63 7.83
N GLN A 255 21.01 60.83 6.80
CA GLN A 255 21.00 62.09 6.03
C GLN A 255 20.25 63.19 6.78
N ASP A 256 19.11 62.86 7.40
CA ASP A 256 18.31 63.82 8.17
C ASP A 256 19.03 64.33 9.43
N SER A 257 19.86 63.50 10.06
CA SER A 257 20.70 63.91 11.20
C SER A 257 21.86 64.83 10.81
N LYS A 258 22.33 64.79 9.55
CA LYS A 258 23.37 65.70 9.05
C LYS A 258 22.82 67.04 8.59
N SER A 259 21.55 67.13 8.21
CA SER A 259 20.91 68.39 7.78
C SER A 259 20.36 69.23 8.94
N SER A 260 20.25 68.64 10.14
CA SER A 260 19.67 69.28 11.35
C SER A 260 20.71 69.91 12.30
N ASN A 261 22.00 69.83 11.98
CA ASN A 261 23.13 70.47 12.69
C ASN A 261 23.75 71.55 11.81
#